data_AF-A0A6L7WU04-F1
#
_entry.id   AF-A0A6L7WU04-F1
#
_cell.length_a   1.000
_cell.length_b   1.000
_cell.length_c   1.000
_cell.angle_alpha   90.00
_cell.angle_beta   90.00
_cell.angle_gamma   90.00
#
_symmetry.space_group_name_H-M   'P 1'
#
loop_
_entity.id
_entity.type
_entity.pdbx_description
1 polymer ?
#
loop_
_entity_poly.entity_id
_entity_poly.type
_entity_poly.pdbx_seq_one_letter_code
_entity_poly.pdbx_strand_id
1 'polypeptide(L)'
;MLELLVVVGLVVGTSAACSLFEAVLYSVPASRIEALDGANRPSGRILKEMRQRVDRPIAAVLSLNTIANTGGGALAGALAAGVFGASRIWVFSVVFTLAILLFSEVLPKTVGVVYARALAPLVARPLAWLVAFFRPLIALTHLATRAVRSESQEHRISDDELLTMVRLGLRSGDFRPHEARVIQNVLALERRTVSEIMTPRPVVFLLGAAVTVRDAAAMAELDEYSRIPVYSIDPEELVGVVHKVDILKAVAEDRFETTLEKMMRPINFVVAAAPLDQVLRTFLARRGHMLAVIDEFGGFAGIVTLEDVLE
;
A
#
# COMPACT_ATOMS: atom_id res chain seq x y z
N MET A 1 21.78 -36.64 -41.33
CA MET A 1 21.38 -37.11 -39.97
C MET A 1 22.09 -36.34 -38.86
N LEU A 2 23.43 -36.22 -38.88
CA LEU A 2 24.17 -35.41 -37.90
C LEU A 2 23.68 -33.94 -37.85
N GLU A 3 23.54 -33.30 -39.02
CA GLU A 3 23.06 -31.92 -39.13
C GLU A 3 21.68 -31.73 -38.48
N LEU A 4 20.75 -32.67 -38.71
CA LEU A 4 19.42 -32.63 -38.11
C LEU A 4 19.48 -32.73 -36.59
N LEU A 5 20.30 -33.62 -36.04
CA LEU A 5 20.46 -33.76 -34.59
C LEU A 5 21.07 -32.50 -33.96
N VAL A 6 22.05 -31.88 -34.62
CA VAL A 6 22.66 -30.62 -34.16
C VAL A 6 21.63 -29.49 -34.17
N VAL A 7 20.85 -29.35 -35.23
CA VAL A 7 19.81 -28.31 -35.31
C VAL A 7 18.73 -28.54 -34.26
N VAL A 8 18.21 -29.75 -34.12
CA VAL A 8 17.20 -30.09 -33.09
C VAL A 8 17.74 -29.82 -31.69
N GLY A 9 18.97 -30.24 -31.39
CA GLY A 9 19.61 -30.00 -30.10
C GLY A 9 19.81 -28.51 -29.80
N LEU A 10 20.19 -27.72 -30.81
CA LEU A 10 20.36 -26.27 -30.67
C LEU A 10 19.01 -25.58 -30.42
N VAL A 11 17.95 -25.97 -31.14
CA VAL A 11 16.60 -25.43 -30.95
C VAL A 11 16.09 -25.74 -29.55
N VAL A 12 16.13 -27.01 -29.16
CA VAL A 12 15.67 -27.45 -27.83
C VAL A 12 16.48 -26.79 -26.73
N GLY A 13 17.81 -26.74 -26.85
CA GLY A 13 18.68 -26.13 -25.85
C GLY A 13 18.49 -24.63 -25.69
N THR A 14 18.37 -23.89 -26.79
CA THR A 14 18.14 -22.44 -26.76
C THR A 14 16.76 -22.10 -26.22
N SER A 15 15.73 -22.83 -26.64
CA SER A 15 14.36 -22.71 -26.16
C SER A 15 14.25 -23.05 -24.66
N ALA A 16 14.91 -24.12 -24.22
CA ALA A 16 15.01 -24.50 -22.80
C ALA A 16 15.67 -23.42 -21.94
N ALA A 17 16.78 -22.84 -22.42
CA ALA A 17 17.47 -21.75 -21.70
C ALA A 17 16.57 -20.51 -21.58
N CYS A 18 15.84 -20.16 -22.65
CA CYS A 18 14.88 -19.05 -22.63
C CYS A 18 13.79 -19.28 -21.57
N SER A 19 13.13 -20.44 -21.62
CA SER A 19 12.11 -20.86 -20.65
C SER A 19 12.63 -20.87 -19.20
N LEU A 20 13.87 -21.31 -18.98
CA LEU A 20 14.52 -21.28 -17.67
C LEU A 20 14.73 -19.84 -17.19
N PHE A 21 15.25 -18.96 -18.04
CA PHE A 21 15.51 -17.57 -17.69
C PHE A 21 14.23 -16.80 -17.35
N GLU A 22 13.17 -17.03 -18.12
CA GLU A 22 11.83 -16.50 -17.84
C GLU A 22 11.34 -16.94 -16.46
N ALA A 23 11.34 -18.25 -16.20
CA ALA A 23 10.83 -18.80 -14.95
C ALA A 23 11.63 -18.33 -13.71
N VAL A 24 12.96 -18.25 -13.82
CA VAL A 24 13.82 -17.76 -12.73
C VAL A 24 13.56 -16.28 -12.45
N LEU A 25 13.44 -15.44 -13.49
CA LEU A 25 13.18 -14.00 -13.32
C LEU A 25 11.85 -13.75 -12.59
N TYR A 26 10.79 -14.50 -12.96
CA TYR A 26 9.47 -14.37 -12.35
C TYR A 26 9.40 -14.90 -10.92
N SER A 27 10.10 -16.00 -10.64
CA SER A 27 9.92 -16.73 -9.39
C SER A 27 10.88 -16.30 -8.27
N VAL A 28 11.87 -15.45 -8.56
CA VAL A 28 12.84 -15.03 -7.55
C VAL A 28 12.20 -14.00 -6.58
N PRO A 29 12.22 -14.24 -5.24
CA PRO A 29 11.65 -13.33 -4.26
C PRO A 29 12.38 -11.98 -4.20
N ALA A 30 11.65 -10.91 -3.85
CA ALA A 30 12.19 -9.56 -3.69
C ALA A 30 13.37 -9.52 -2.69
N SER A 31 13.16 -10.17 -1.53
CA SER A 31 14.14 -10.28 -0.46
C SER A 31 15.47 -10.91 -0.92
N ARG A 32 15.43 -11.85 -1.87
CA ARG A 32 16.64 -12.49 -2.41
C ARG A 32 17.41 -11.55 -3.34
N ILE A 33 16.72 -10.74 -4.12
CA ILE A 33 17.36 -9.72 -4.98
C ILE A 33 18.04 -8.66 -4.09
N GLU A 34 17.32 -8.14 -3.09
CA GLU A 34 17.88 -7.15 -2.16
C GLU A 34 19.06 -7.72 -1.36
N ALA A 35 19.00 -8.99 -0.94
CA ALA A 35 20.14 -9.65 -0.29
C ALA A 35 21.37 -9.78 -1.21
N LEU A 36 21.17 -10.02 -2.51
CA LEU A 36 22.26 -10.07 -3.49
C LEU A 36 22.85 -8.68 -3.77
N ASP A 37 22.00 -7.65 -3.79
CA ASP A 37 22.37 -6.25 -4.00
C ASP A 37 23.17 -5.71 -2.79
N GLY A 38 22.66 -5.94 -1.57
CA GLY A 38 23.33 -5.58 -0.32
C GLY A 38 24.66 -6.31 -0.09
N ALA A 39 24.82 -7.52 -0.67
CA ALA A 39 26.09 -8.24 -0.68
C ALA A 39 27.07 -7.77 -1.78
N ASN A 40 26.81 -6.62 -2.44
CA ASN A 40 27.60 -6.06 -3.53
C ASN A 40 27.85 -7.02 -4.71
N ARG A 41 26.94 -7.97 -4.95
CA ARG A 41 27.04 -8.86 -6.12
C ARG A 41 26.41 -8.19 -7.33
N PRO A 42 27.10 -8.16 -8.50
CA PRO A 42 26.58 -7.52 -9.70
C PRO A 42 25.26 -8.15 -10.19
N SER A 43 25.02 -9.42 -9.87
CA SER A 43 23.75 -10.10 -10.16
C SER A 43 22.56 -9.48 -9.45
N GLY A 44 22.73 -8.92 -8.24
CA GLY A 44 21.65 -8.26 -7.49
C GLY A 44 21.16 -7.03 -8.21
N ARG A 45 22.08 -6.11 -8.54
CA ARG A 45 21.78 -4.88 -9.29
C ARG A 45 21.13 -5.17 -10.65
N ILE A 46 21.65 -6.14 -11.40
CA ILE A 46 21.11 -6.52 -12.72
C ILE A 46 19.67 -7.03 -12.58
N LEU A 47 19.40 -7.95 -11.65
CA LEU A 47 18.05 -8.48 -11.44
C LEU A 47 17.09 -7.41 -10.93
N LYS A 48 17.56 -6.49 -10.09
CA LYS A 48 16.78 -5.36 -9.59
C LYS A 48 16.33 -4.44 -10.73
N GLU A 49 17.26 -4.06 -11.61
CA GLU A 49 16.95 -3.26 -12.82
C GLU A 49 15.96 -4.00 -13.75
N MET A 50 16.17 -5.29 -13.99
CA MET A 50 15.28 -6.11 -14.81
C MET A 50 13.88 -6.25 -14.21
N ARG A 51 13.77 -6.34 -12.89
CA ARG A 51 12.47 -6.47 -12.21
C ARG A 51 11.72 -5.16 -12.07
N GLN A 52 12.39 -4.02 -12.21
CA GLN A 52 11.73 -2.72 -12.34
C GLN A 52 11.19 -2.49 -13.76
N ARG A 53 11.79 -3.13 -14.77
CA ARG A 53 11.40 -3.03 -16.19
C ARG A 53 11.20 -4.41 -16.80
N VAL A 54 10.23 -5.15 -16.25
CA VAL A 54 9.95 -6.56 -16.52
C VAL A 54 9.59 -6.81 -18.00
N ASP A 55 9.04 -5.80 -18.67
CA ASP A 55 8.71 -5.80 -20.09
C ASP A 55 9.91 -6.11 -20.99
N ARG A 56 11.10 -5.59 -20.67
CA ARG A 56 12.31 -5.74 -21.50
C ARG A 56 12.89 -7.17 -21.51
N PRO A 57 13.20 -7.80 -20.36
CA PRO A 57 13.70 -9.17 -20.35
C PRO A 57 12.68 -10.17 -20.88
N ILE A 58 11.38 -9.98 -20.62
CA ILE A 58 10.36 -10.86 -21.20
C ILE A 58 10.34 -10.74 -22.72
N ALA A 59 10.32 -9.52 -23.25
CA ALA A 59 10.32 -9.32 -24.69
C ALA A 59 11.56 -9.95 -25.35
N ALA A 60 12.74 -9.82 -24.74
CA ALA A 60 13.97 -10.43 -25.24
C ALA A 60 13.90 -11.97 -25.24
N VAL A 61 13.49 -12.56 -24.12
CA VAL A 61 13.39 -14.02 -23.97
C VAL A 61 12.32 -14.60 -24.89
N LEU A 62 11.14 -13.99 -24.96
CA LEU A 62 10.07 -14.41 -25.83
C LEU A 62 10.48 -14.31 -27.30
N SER A 63 11.16 -13.23 -27.70
CA SER A 63 11.63 -13.05 -29.07
C SER A 63 12.62 -14.14 -29.47
N LEU A 64 13.61 -14.43 -28.61
CA LEU A 64 14.57 -15.50 -28.89
C LEU A 64 13.88 -16.87 -28.93
N ASN A 65 12.95 -17.13 -28.02
CA ASN A 65 12.20 -18.38 -27.98
C ASN A 65 11.37 -18.59 -29.26
N THR A 66 10.67 -17.56 -29.72
CA THR A 66 9.91 -17.59 -30.97
C THR A 66 10.82 -17.82 -32.17
N ILE A 67 11.97 -17.13 -32.25
CA ILE A 67 12.93 -17.34 -33.34
C ILE A 67 13.47 -18.78 -33.34
N ALA A 68 13.81 -19.32 -32.17
CA ALA A 68 14.30 -20.69 -32.03
C ALA A 68 13.24 -21.72 -32.44
N ASN A 69 12.02 -21.62 -31.89
CA ASN A 69 10.96 -22.59 -32.14
C ASN A 69 10.41 -22.51 -33.57
N THR A 70 10.18 -21.31 -34.09
CA THR A 70 9.62 -21.12 -35.44
C THR A 70 10.69 -21.27 -36.51
N GLY A 71 11.77 -20.49 -36.43
CA GLY A 71 12.84 -20.52 -37.44
C GLY A 71 13.63 -21.82 -37.38
N GLY A 72 14.03 -22.22 -36.18
CA GLY A 72 14.73 -23.49 -35.97
C GLY A 72 13.84 -24.71 -36.22
N GLY A 73 12.55 -24.66 -35.87
CA GLY A 73 11.59 -25.71 -36.22
C GLY A 73 11.38 -25.86 -37.72
N ALA A 74 11.31 -24.77 -38.47
CA ALA A 74 11.22 -24.80 -39.93
C ALA A 74 12.48 -25.42 -40.55
N LEU A 75 13.67 -25.04 -40.08
CA LEU A 75 14.94 -25.64 -40.51
C LEU A 75 15.03 -27.13 -40.16
N ALA A 76 14.65 -27.51 -38.94
CA ALA A 76 14.62 -28.90 -38.50
C ALA A 76 13.64 -29.73 -39.36
N GLY A 77 12.47 -29.18 -39.67
CA GLY A 77 11.49 -29.80 -40.57
C GLY A 77 12.02 -29.99 -42.00
N ALA A 78 12.67 -28.98 -42.56
CA ALA A 78 13.27 -29.06 -43.90
C ALA A 78 14.38 -30.12 -43.97
N LEU A 79 15.26 -30.18 -42.97
CA LEU A 79 16.29 -31.22 -42.88
C LEU A 79 15.70 -32.61 -42.65
N ALA A 80 14.65 -32.71 -41.83
CA ALA A 80 13.95 -33.97 -41.59
C ALA A 80 13.29 -34.52 -42.86
N ALA A 81 12.74 -33.64 -43.71
CA ALA A 81 12.20 -34.03 -45.02
C ALA A 81 13.25 -34.69 -45.91
N GLY A 82 14.49 -34.16 -45.92
CA GLY A 82 15.60 -34.72 -46.68
C GLY A 82 16.14 -36.04 -46.12
N VAL A 83 16.09 -36.25 -44.80
CA VAL A 83 16.61 -37.48 -44.15
C VAL A 83 15.59 -38.61 -44.12
N PHE A 84 14.33 -38.32 -43.80
CA PHE A 84 13.30 -39.34 -43.54
C PHE A 84 12.32 -39.55 -44.71
N GLY A 85 12.37 -38.68 -45.73
CA GLY A 85 11.45 -38.68 -46.85
C GLY A 85 10.08 -38.09 -46.49
N ALA A 86 9.35 -37.63 -47.51
CA ALA A 86 8.10 -36.88 -47.34
C ALA A 86 7.01 -37.64 -46.55
N SER A 87 6.97 -38.97 -46.65
CA SER A 87 5.95 -39.80 -46.00
C SER A 87 6.08 -39.90 -44.47
N ARG A 88 7.26 -39.60 -43.91
CA ARG A 88 7.55 -39.71 -42.46
C ARG A 88 7.71 -38.38 -41.74
N ILE A 89 7.53 -37.25 -42.45
CA ILE A 89 7.65 -35.90 -41.88
C ILE A 89 6.65 -35.70 -40.73
N TRP A 90 5.42 -36.21 -40.86
CA TRP A 90 4.40 -36.06 -39.81
C TRP A 90 4.83 -36.70 -38.48
N VAL A 91 5.49 -37.86 -38.51
CA VAL A 91 6.03 -38.52 -37.31
C VAL A 91 7.09 -37.65 -36.67
N PHE A 92 8.02 -37.12 -37.48
CA PHE A 92 9.04 -36.19 -37.00
C PHE A 92 8.42 -34.96 -36.36
N SER A 93 7.44 -34.32 -37.00
CA SER A 93 6.78 -33.12 -36.47
C SER A 93 6.09 -33.37 -35.13
N VAL A 94 5.41 -34.51 -34.97
CA VAL A 94 4.76 -34.89 -33.69
C VAL A 94 5.81 -35.10 -32.60
N VAL A 95 6.85 -35.89 -32.87
CA VAL A 95 7.91 -36.18 -31.89
C VAL A 95 8.70 -34.92 -31.53
N PHE A 96 9.01 -34.08 -32.51
CA PHE A 96 9.73 -32.82 -32.32
C PHE A 96 8.90 -31.82 -31.50
N THR A 97 7.60 -31.69 -31.79
CA THR A 97 6.71 -30.82 -31.00
C THR A 97 6.61 -31.29 -29.55
N LEU A 98 6.46 -32.60 -29.32
CA LEU A 98 6.44 -33.16 -27.97
C LEU A 98 7.77 -32.93 -27.24
N ALA A 99 8.90 -33.05 -27.96
CA ALA A 99 10.22 -32.79 -27.41
C ALA A 99 10.41 -31.31 -27.02
N ILE A 100 9.96 -30.36 -27.85
CA ILE A 100 9.96 -28.93 -27.48
C ILE A 100 9.10 -28.70 -26.24
N LEU A 101 7.86 -29.19 -26.23
CA LEU A 101 6.95 -28.97 -25.12
C LEU A 101 7.52 -29.52 -23.80
N LEU A 102 8.04 -30.75 -23.81
CA LEU A 102 8.54 -31.38 -22.60
C LEU A 102 9.90 -30.81 -22.16
N PHE A 103 10.89 -30.81 -23.07
CA PHE A 103 12.28 -30.51 -22.72
C PHE A 103 12.63 -29.02 -22.82
N SER A 104 11.87 -28.23 -23.57
CA SER A 104 12.15 -26.81 -23.78
C SER A 104 11.19 -25.89 -23.05
N GLU A 105 9.95 -26.33 -22.77
CA GLU A 105 8.97 -25.50 -22.07
C GLU A 105 8.69 -25.98 -20.66
N VAL A 106 8.11 -27.17 -20.50
CA VAL A 106 7.60 -27.64 -19.21
C VAL A 106 8.73 -27.89 -18.21
N LEU A 107 9.70 -28.77 -18.54
CA LEU A 107 10.77 -29.13 -17.60
C LEU A 107 11.64 -27.91 -17.20
N PRO A 108 12.14 -27.08 -18.13
CA PRO A 108 12.96 -25.93 -17.77
C PRO A 108 12.20 -24.90 -16.94
N LYS A 109 10.91 -24.68 -17.21
CA LYS A 109 10.09 -23.77 -16.39
C LYS A 109 9.91 -24.31 -14.97
N THR A 110 9.60 -25.59 -14.82
CA THR A 110 9.49 -26.22 -13.49
C THR A 110 10.79 -26.08 -12.71
N VAL A 111 11.94 -26.37 -13.34
CA VAL A 111 13.26 -26.19 -12.71
C VAL A 111 13.51 -24.73 -12.33
N GLY A 112 13.18 -23.79 -13.22
CA GLY A 112 13.36 -22.36 -12.98
C GLY A 112 12.53 -21.83 -11.82
N VAL A 113 11.30 -22.32 -11.65
CA VAL A 113 10.43 -21.97 -10.51
C VAL A 113 10.98 -22.54 -9.21
N VAL A 114 11.27 -23.85 -9.19
CA VAL A 114 11.70 -24.56 -7.96
C VAL A 114 13.06 -24.07 -7.48
N TYR A 115 14.01 -23.84 -8.39
CA TYR A 115 15.39 -23.48 -8.06
C TYR A 115 15.72 -22.01 -8.29
N ALA A 116 14.70 -21.15 -8.39
CA ALA A 116 14.83 -19.71 -8.68
C ALA A 116 15.89 -19.01 -7.81
N ARG A 117 15.89 -19.28 -6.50
CA ARG A 117 16.82 -18.65 -5.54
C ARG A 117 18.30 -19.00 -5.80
N ALA A 118 18.56 -20.21 -6.28
CA ALA A 118 19.91 -20.72 -6.55
C ALA A 118 20.38 -20.32 -7.95
N LEU A 119 19.47 -20.33 -8.94
CA LEU A 119 19.75 -20.01 -10.33
C LEU A 119 19.79 -18.51 -10.63
N ALA A 120 19.13 -17.67 -9.83
CA ALA A 120 19.11 -16.21 -9.99
C ALA A 120 20.48 -15.57 -10.29
N PRO A 121 21.54 -15.80 -9.49
CA PRO A 121 22.85 -15.20 -9.78
C PRO A 121 23.49 -15.70 -11.07
N LEU A 122 23.22 -16.95 -11.47
CA LEU A 122 23.72 -17.55 -12.71
C LEU A 122 23.02 -16.97 -13.94
N VAL A 123 21.70 -16.77 -13.85
CA VAL A 123 20.85 -16.28 -14.95
C VAL A 123 21.00 -14.78 -15.21
N ALA A 124 21.31 -13.99 -14.18
CA ALA A 124 21.33 -12.52 -14.27
C ALA A 124 22.20 -11.99 -15.43
N ARG A 125 23.44 -12.47 -15.57
CA ARG A 125 24.37 -11.99 -16.60
C ARG A 125 23.99 -12.43 -18.02
N PRO A 126 23.72 -13.73 -18.30
CA PRO A 126 23.22 -14.17 -19.60
C PRO A 126 21.96 -13.42 -20.04
N LEU A 127 21.02 -13.22 -19.12
CA LEU A 127 19.78 -12.50 -19.40
C LEU A 127 20.04 -11.01 -19.73
N ALA A 128 21.04 -10.39 -19.10
CA ALA A 128 21.41 -8.99 -19.39
C ALA A 128 22.00 -8.84 -20.79
N TRP A 129 22.83 -9.79 -21.19
CA TRP A 129 23.36 -9.89 -22.55
C TRP A 129 22.24 -10.09 -23.57
N LEU A 130 21.29 -11.00 -23.27
CA LEU A 130 20.15 -11.25 -24.13
C LEU A 130 19.29 -9.98 -24.31
N VAL A 131 18.98 -9.28 -23.21
CA VAL A 131 18.29 -8.00 -23.25
C VAL A 131 19.06 -6.99 -24.08
N ALA A 132 20.38 -6.89 -23.89
CA ALA A 132 21.23 -5.96 -24.63
C ALA A 132 21.21 -6.24 -26.14
N PHE A 133 21.26 -7.50 -26.53
CA PHE A 133 21.20 -7.95 -27.92
C PHE A 133 19.85 -7.62 -28.58
N PHE A 134 18.73 -7.84 -27.87
CA PHE A 134 17.39 -7.56 -28.38
C PHE A 134 16.90 -6.11 -28.17
N ARG A 135 17.74 -5.20 -27.65
CA ARG A 135 17.41 -3.77 -27.50
C ARG A 135 16.77 -3.11 -28.74
N PRO A 136 17.28 -3.29 -29.98
CA PRO A 136 16.65 -2.64 -31.14
C PRO A 136 15.25 -3.17 -31.43
N LEU A 137 15.03 -4.47 -31.24
CA LEU A 137 13.70 -5.08 -31.40
C LEU A 137 12.73 -4.60 -30.31
N ILE A 138 13.20 -4.50 -29.06
CA ILE A 138 12.42 -3.97 -27.93
C ILE A 138 12.05 -2.49 -28.16
N ALA A 139 12.95 -1.69 -28.75
CA ALA A 139 12.65 -0.31 -29.10
C ALA A 139 11.54 -0.21 -30.16
N LEU A 140 11.52 -1.14 -31.13
CA LEU A 140 10.49 -1.21 -32.15
C LEU A 140 9.12 -1.61 -31.56
N THR A 141 9.09 -2.57 -30.63
CA THR A 141 7.85 -2.95 -29.95
C THR A 141 7.31 -1.83 -29.06
N HIS A 142 8.18 -1.04 -28.42
CA HIS A 142 7.79 0.17 -27.69
C HIS A 142 7.18 1.25 -28.59
N LEU A 143 7.67 1.42 -29.82
CA LEU A 143 7.10 2.35 -30.79
C LEU A 143 5.68 1.91 -31.19
N ALA A 144 5.49 0.60 -31.42
CA ALA A 144 4.17 0.03 -31.73
C ALA A 144 3.21 0.10 -30.54
N THR A 145 3.67 -0.17 -29.32
CA THR A 145 2.83 -0.09 -28.11
C THR A 145 2.55 1.33 -27.65
N ARG A 146 3.39 2.32 -27.95
CA ARG A 146 3.08 3.75 -27.70
C ARG A 146 1.85 4.24 -28.45
N ALA A 147 1.50 3.63 -29.58
CA ALA A 147 0.25 3.95 -30.29
C ALA A 147 -1.01 3.41 -29.58
N VAL A 148 -0.85 2.47 -28.64
CA VAL A 148 -1.95 1.81 -27.90
C VAL A 148 -1.98 2.22 -26.43
N ARG A 149 -0.82 2.59 -25.86
CA ARG A 149 -0.67 2.93 -24.45
C ARG A 149 -0.94 4.41 -24.24
N SER A 150 -2.17 4.73 -23.83
CA SER A 150 -2.47 5.97 -23.10
C SER A 150 -1.46 6.13 -21.97
N GLU A 151 -0.97 7.36 -21.79
CA GLU A 151 0.08 7.70 -20.84
C GLU A 151 -0.09 6.96 -19.52
N SER A 152 1.01 6.38 -19.03
CA SER A 152 1.09 5.80 -17.70
C SER A 152 0.70 6.87 -16.69
N GLN A 153 -0.56 6.83 -16.24
CA GLN A 153 -0.91 7.40 -14.95
C GLN A 153 0.08 6.79 -13.97
N GLU A 154 0.93 7.62 -13.37
CA GLU A 154 1.62 7.28 -12.13
C GLU A 154 0.58 6.55 -11.27
N HIS A 155 0.88 5.30 -10.88
CA HIS A 155 0.02 4.54 -9.97
C HIS A 155 -0.04 5.30 -8.66
N ARG A 156 -0.95 6.28 -8.57
CA ARG A 156 -1.31 6.95 -7.33
C ARG A 156 -2.14 5.92 -6.58
N ILE A 157 -1.55 5.35 -5.56
CA ILE A 157 -2.24 4.46 -4.64
C ILE A 157 -3.40 5.26 -4.05
N SER A 158 -4.63 4.78 -4.26
CA SER A 158 -5.81 5.39 -3.65
C SER A 158 -5.93 4.98 -2.19
N ASP A 159 -6.66 5.75 -1.39
CA ASP A 159 -6.95 5.38 0.01
C ASP A 159 -7.61 3.99 0.10
N ASP A 160 -8.48 3.65 -0.85
CA ASP A 160 -9.15 2.35 -0.92
C ASP A 160 -8.15 1.21 -1.16
N GLU A 161 -7.14 1.46 -2.00
CA GLU A 161 -6.05 0.52 -2.24
C GLU A 161 -5.17 0.38 -0.97
N LEU A 162 -4.88 1.48 -0.28
CA LEU A 162 -4.15 1.46 0.99
C LEU A 162 -4.91 0.68 2.08
N LEU A 163 -6.22 0.92 2.21
CA LEU A 163 -7.10 0.18 3.12
C LEU A 163 -7.13 -1.32 2.79
N THR A 164 -7.09 -1.65 1.51
CA THR A 164 -7.01 -3.04 1.05
C THR A 164 -5.69 -3.69 1.50
N MET A 165 -4.56 -2.98 1.37
CA MET A 165 -3.26 -3.46 1.86
C MET A 165 -3.26 -3.69 3.38
N VAL A 166 -3.84 -2.77 4.16
CA VAL A 166 -3.96 -2.91 5.62
C VAL A 166 -4.80 -4.14 5.99
N ARG A 167 -5.92 -4.37 5.30
CA ARG A 167 -6.78 -5.54 5.52
C ARG A 167 -6.09 -6.85 5.16
N LEU A 168 -5.27 -6.86 4.11
CA LEU A 168 -4.45 -8.02 3.75
C LEU A 168 -3.41 -8.30 4.83
N GLY A 169 -2.70 -7.28 5.31
CA GLY A 169 -1.72 -7.41 6.41
C GLY A 169 -2.33 -7.92 7.73
N LEU A 170 -3.58 -7.53 8.03
CA LEU A 170 -4.32 -8.10 9.17
C LEU A 170 -4.57 -9.61 9.01
N ARG A 171 -4.89 -10.07 7.79
CA ARG A 171 -5.17 -11.49 7.51
C ARG A 171 -3.90 -12.34 7.50
N SER A 172 -2.78 -11.78 7.03
CA SER A 172 -1.48 -12.46 7.04
C SER A 172 -0.81 -12.45 8.42
N GLY A 173 -1.30 -11.62 9.35
CA GLY A 173 -0.73 -11.47 10.69
C GLY A 173 0.43 -10.47 10.76
N ASP A 174 0.68 -9.71 9.69
CA ASP A 174 1.70 -8.66 9.65
C ASP A 174 1.28 -7.41 10.47
N PHE A 175 -0.03 -7.19 10.62
CA PHE A 175 -0.59 -6.13 11.47
C PHE A 175 -1.45 -6.70 12.59
N ARG A 176 -1.39 -6.04 13.75
CA ARG A 176 -2.31 -6.29 14.87
C ARG A 176 -3.60 -5.49 14.68
N PRO A 177 -4.75 -5.93 15.26
CA PRO A 177 -6.03 -5.22 15.12
C PRO A 177 -6.00 -3.73 15.50
N HIS A 178 -5.21 -3.36 16.51
CA HIS A 178 -5.08 -1.97 16.93
C HIS A 178 -4.28 -1.12 15.93
N GLU A 179 -3.22 -1.66 15.32
CA GLU A 179 -2.41 -0.95 14.33
C GLU A 179 -3.23 -0.63 13.08
N ALA A 180 -3.99 -1.62 12.61
CA ALA A 180 -4.87 -1.41 11.47
C ALA A 180 -5.98 -0.40 11.74
N ARG A 181 -6.53 -0.38 12.96
CA ARG A 181 -7.54 0.61 13.36
C ARG A 181 -6.97 2.03 13.32
N VAL A 182 -5.76 2.24 13.83
CA VAL A 182 -5.09 3.55 13.78
C VAL A 182 -4.94 4.02 12.34
N ILE A 183 -4.46 3.17 11.43
CA ILE A 183 -4.30 3.54 10.02
C ILE A 183 -5.66 3.90 9.38
N GLN A 184 -6.70 3.12 9.67
CA GLN A 184 -8.05 3.39 9.18
C GLN A 184 -8.61 4.72 9.67
N ASN A 185 -8.46 5.01 10.96
CA ASN A 185 -8.94 6.25 11.56
C ASN A 185 -8.22 7.46 10.96
N VAL A 186 -6.89 7.38 10.79
CA VAL A 186 -6.11 8.46 10.17
C VAL A 186 -6.57 8.77 8.74
N LEU A 187 -6.85 7.75 7.92
CA LEU A 187 -7.38 7.95 6.56
C LEU A 187 -8.82 8.50 6.56
N ALA A 188 -9.60 8.21 7.60
CA ALA A 188 -10.96 8.72 7.73
C ALA A 188 -11.02 10.21 8.12
N LEU A 189 -9.99 10.74 8.80
CA LEU A 189 -9.95 12.13 9.26
C LEU A 189 -10.15 13.16 8.13
N GLU A 190 -9.63 12.89 6.94
CA GLU A 190 -9.77 13.81 5.79
C GLU A 190 -11.19 13.84 5.22
N ARG A 191 -12.01 12.83 5.52
CA ARG A 191 -13.35 12.66 4.93
C ARG A 191 -14.49 12.99 5.88
N ARG A 192 -14.20 13.13 7.17
CA ARG A 192 -15.19 13.38 8.22
C ARG A 192 -15.09 14.81 8.73
N THR A 193 -16.21 15.33 9.21
CA THR A 193 -16.30 16.65 9.83
C THR A 193 -16.58 16.56 11.32
N VAL A 194 -16.38 17.67 12.04
CA VAL A 194 -16.68 17.77 13.48
C VAL A 194 -18.14 17.40 13.79
N SER A 195 -19.08 17.79 12.93
CA SER A 195 -20.51 17.49 13.09
C SER A 195 -20.82 16.00 13.18
N GLU A 196 -19.97 15.13 12.64
CA GLU A 196 -20.19 13.67 12.65
C GLU A 196 -19.77 12.98 13.96
N ILE A 197 -18.93 13.64 14.77
CA ILE A 197 -18.34 13.05 15.99
C ILE A 197 -18.60 13.88 17.26
N MET A 198 -19.03 15.14 17.11
CA MET A 198 -19.24 16.02 18.26
C MET A 198 -20.29 15.46 19.21
N THR A 199 -20.14 15.76 20.50
CA THR A 199 -21.22 15.61 21.48
C THR A 199 -22.22 16.74 21.29
N PRO A 200 -23.46 16.47 20.84
CA PRO A 200 -24.42 17.53 20.50
C PRO A 200 -24.87 18.31 21.74
N ARG A 201 -25.12 19.62 21.58
CA ARG A 201 -25.55 20.54 22.66
C ARG A 201 -26.55 19.95 23.67
N PRO A 202 -27.64 19.26 23.28
CA PRO A 202 -28.65 18.81 24.24
C PRO A 202 -28.18 17.82 25.29
N VAL A 203 -27.04 17.15 25.06
CA VAL A 203 -26.47 16.15 25.97
C VAL A 203 -25.14 16.60 26.59
N VAL A 204 -24.74 17.86 26.37
CA VAL A 204 -23.54 18.42 26.99
C VAL A 204 -23.87 18.84 28.43
N PHE A 205 -23.10 18.32 29.38
CA PHE A 205 -23.14 18.80 30.75
C PHE A 205 -22.44 20.15 30.87
N LEU A 206 -23.14 21.15 31.40
CA LEU A 206 -22.70 22.55 31.46
C LEU A 206 -22.81 23.10 32.88
N LEU A 207 -21.90 24.00 33.25
CA LEU A 207 -21.94 24.71 34.53
C LEU A 207 -22.01 26.23 34.32
N GLY A 208 -22.78 26.93 35.15
CA GLY A 208 -22.85 28.39 35.09
C GLY A 208 -21.61 29.05 35.71
N ALA A 209 -21.14 30.16 35.16
CA ALA A 209 -19.97 30.88 35.66
C ALA A 209 -20.12 31.36 37.12
N ALA A 210 -21.35 31.68 37.53
CA ALA A 210 -21.69 32.12 38.87
C ALA A 210 -21.82 30.99 39.91
N VAL A 211 -21.80 29.72 39.48
CA VAL A 211 -21.89 28.57 40.39
C VAL A 211 -20.67 28.55 41.30
N THR A 212 -20.87 28.27 42.58
CA THR A 212 -19.78 28.17 43.56
C THR A 212 -19.10 26.80 43.49
N VAL A 213 -17.85 26.72 43.96
CA VAL A 213 -17.13 25.44 44.11
C VAL A 213 -17.93 24.45 44.96
N ARG A 214 -18.62 24.92 46.02
CA ARG A 214 -19.49 24.09 46.86
C ARG A 214 -20.61 23.43 46.04
N ASP A 215 -21.33 24.23 45.27
CA ASP A 215 -22.48 23.76 44.51
C ASP A 215 -22.05 22.84 43.37
N ALA A 216 -20.98 23.21 42.65
CA ALA A 216 -20.40 22.38 41.60
C ALA A 216 -19.91 21.03 42.13
N ALA A 217 -19.28 21.00 43.32
CA ALA A 217 -18.80 19.79 43.97
C ALA A 217 -19.94 18.88 44.49
N ALA A 218 -21.14 19.43 44.68
CA ALA A 218 -22.31 18.68 45.13
C ALA A 218 -23.08 18.02 43.96
N MET A 219 -22.76 18.35 42.71
CA MET A 219 -23.40 17.76 41.52
C MET A 219 -22.88 16.34 41.28
N ALA A 220 -23.78 15.38 41.10
CA ALA A 220 -23.44 13.97 40.91
C ALA A 220 -22.69 13.74 39.58
N GLU A 221 -23.05 14.51 38.57
CA GLU A 221 -22.49 14.47 37.22
C GLU A 221 -21.04 14.96 37.17
N LEU A 222 -20.56 15.66 38.21
CA LEU A 222 -19.18 16.11 38.28
C LEU A 222 -18.22 14.92 38.13
N ASP A 223 -18.55 13.77 38.70
CA ASP A 223 -17.65 12.62 38.69
C ASP A 223 -17.48 11.98 37.31
N GLU A 224 -18.42 12.18 36.39
CA GLU A 224 -18.41 11.59 35.05
C GLU A 224 -17.44 12.28 34.09
N TYR A 225 -17.15 13.57 34.30
CA TYR A 225 -16.40 14.38 33.32
C TYR A 225 -15.10 14.94 33.90
N SER A 226 -14.04 14.95 33.08
CA SER A 226 -12.75 15.57 33.47
C SER A 226 -12.71 17.08 33.22
N ARG A 227 -13.46 17.54 32.21
CA ARG A 227 -13.49 18.92 31.73
C ARG A 227 -14.94 19.28 31.43
N ILE A 228 -15.39 20.42 31.92
CA ILE A 228 -16.79 20.81 31.88
C ILE A 228 -16.87 22.23 31.33
N PRO A 229 -17.57 22.46 30.21
CA PRO A 229 -17.76 23.80 29.67
C PRO A 229 -18.57 24.67 30.64
N VAL A 230 -18.21 25.94 30.67
CA VAL A 230 -18.82 26.97 31.53
C VAL A 230 -19.53 28.00 30.66
N TYR A 231 -20.79 28.28 30.97
CA TYR A 231 -21.59 29.31 30.29
C TYR A 231 -21.73 30.59 31.12
N SER A 232 -22.09 31.70 30.49
CA SER A 232 -22.29 33.00 31.14
C SER A 232 -23.61 33.03 31.94
N ILE A 233 -24.58 33.82 31.48
CA ILE A 233 -25.98 33.86 31.91
C ILE A 233 -26.81 32.94 31.01
N ASP A 234 -26.49 32.89 29.71
CA ASP A 234 -27.16 32.08 28.70
C ASP A 234 -26.41 30.75 28.49
N PRO A 235 -27.07 29.57 28.63
CA PRO A 235 -26.48 28.27 28.30
C PRO A 235 -25.96 28.16 26.85
N GLU A 236 -26.38 29.04 25.94
CA GLU A 236 -25.86 29.11 24.56
C GLU A 236 -24.52 29.85 24.45
N GLU A 237 -24.13 30.62 25.48
CA GLU A 237 -22.90 31.42 25.49
C GLU A 237 -21.82 30.79 26.37
N LEU A 238 -20.98 29.96 25.76
CA LEU A 238 -19.81 29.38 26.43
C LEU A 238 -18.69 30.40 26.61
N VAL A 239 -18.23 30.54 27.84
CA VAL A 239 -17.17 31.49 28.22
C VAL A 239 -15.87 30.80 28.62
N GLY A 240 -15.92 29.51 28.98
CA GLY A 240 -14.72 28.79 29.38
C GLY A 240 -14.91 27.30 29.61
N VAL A 241 -13.89 26.69 30.20
CA VAL A 241 -13.87 25.30 30.63
C VAL A 241 -13.23 25.20 32.00
N VAL A 242 -13.82 24.41 32.89
CA VAL A 242 -13.27 24.08 34.20
C VAL A 242 -12.85 22.62 34.22
N HIS A 243 -11.73 22.34 34.88
CA HIS A 243 -11.28 20.99 35.14
C HIS A 243 -11.82 20.51 36.48
N LYS A 244 -12.36 19.28 36.52
CA LYS A 244 -12.83 18.66 37.77
C LYS A 244 -11.79 18.70 38.88
N VAL A 245 -10.54 18.38 38.53
CA VAL A 245 -9.41 18.39 39.47
C VAL A 245 -9.21 19.76 40.12
N ASP A 246 -9.46 20.85 39.39
CA ASP A 246 -9.32 22.20 39.91
C ASP A 246 -10.47 22.53 40.90
N ILE A 247 -11.69 22.01 40.68
CA ILE A 247 -12.81 22.12 41.63
C ILE A 247 -12.50 21.35 42.91
N LEU A 248 -12.11 20.08 42.79
CA LEU A 248 -11.80 19.23 43.94
C LEU A 248 -10.61 19.78 44.75
N LYS A 249 -9.62 20.36 44.08
CA LYS A 249 -8.52 21.05 44.74
C LYS A 249 -9.00 22.29 45.50
N ALA A 250 -9.91 23.09 44.93
CA ALA A 250 -10.48 24.24 45.63
C ALA A 250 -11.31 23.84 46.85
N VAL A 251 -12.03 22.71 46.79
CA VAL A 251 -12.71 22.11 47.94
C VAL A 251 -11.71 21.74 49.05
N ALA A 252 -10.60 21.09 48.69
CA ALA A 252 -9.56 20.69 49.65
C ALA A 252 -8.82 21.88 50.28
N GLU A 253 -8.84 23.05 49.64
CA GLU A 253 -8.25 24.30 50.11
C GLU A 253 -9.30 25.22 50.80
N ASP A 254 -10.46 24.68 51.18
CA ASP A 254 -11.58 25.38 51.83
C ASP A 254 -12.12 26.60 51.05
N ARG A 255 -11.92 26.65 49.72
CA ARG A 255 -12.34 27.75 48.84
C ARG A 255 -13.77 27.61 48.31
N PHE A 256 -14.69 27.17 49.16
CA PHE A 256 -16.08 26.83 48.80
C PHE A 256 -16.86 27.92 48.08
N GLU A 257 -16.66 29.18 48.47
CA GLU A 257 -17.40 30.34 47.94
C GLU A 257 -16.77 30.94 46.67
N THR A 258 -15.72 30.32 46.14
CA THR A 258 -15.11 30.75 44.87
C THR A 258 -16.05 30.37 43.73
N THR A 259 -16.31 31.30 42.81
CA THR A 259 -17.12 31.06 41.62
C THR A 259 -16.30 30.38 40.52
N LEU A 260 -16.95 29.60 39.67
CA LEU A 260 -16.30 28.93 38.53
C LEU A 260 -15.65 29.93 37.56
N GLU A 261 -16.20 31.13 37.44
CA GLU A 261 -15.64 32.25 36.66
C GLU A 261 -14.16 32.54 37.01
N LYS A 262 -13.77 32.41 38.29
CA LYS A 262 -12.41 32.74 38.75
C LYS A 262 -11.39 31.63 38.47
N MET A 263 -11.85 30.44 38.07
CA MET A 263 -11.03 29.25 37.88
C MET A 263 -11.12 28.65 36.49
N MET A 264 -12.10 29.07 35.69
CA MET A 264 -12.23 28.65 34.30
C MET A 264 -11.04 29.11 33.45
N ARG A 265 -10.78 28.34 32.40
CA ARG A 265 -9.82 28.68 31.34
C ARG A 265 -10.60 28.98 30.06
N PRO A 266 -10.09 29.85 29.17
CA PRO A 266 -10.77 30.15 27.92
C PRO A 266 -10.96 28.89 27.08
N ILE A 267 -12.17 28.70 26.56
CA ILE A 267 -12.48 27.64 25.60
C ILE A 267 -12.29 28.15 24.18
N ASN A 268 -11.82 27.29 23.29
CA ASN A 268 -11.61 27.62 21.88
C ASN A 268 -12.75 27.05 21.05
N PHE A 269 -13.05 27.73 19.94
CA PHE A 269 -14.16 27.39 19.06
C PHE A 269 -13.70 26.80 17.74
N VAL A 270 -14.52 25.92 17.18
CA VAL A 270 -14.40 25.36 15.83
C VAL A 270 -15.77 25.28 15.18
N VAL A 271 -15.83 25.40 13.85
CA VAL A 271 -17.09 25.26 13.10
C VAL A 271 -17.44 23.78 12.92
N ALA A 272 -18.73 23.44 12.96
CA ALA A 272 -19.21 22.06 12.81
C ALA A 272 -18.80 21.42 11.47
N ALA A 273 -18.64 22.23 10.42
CA ALA A 273 -18.19 21.78 9.09
C ALA A 273 -16.66 21.60 8.96
N ALA A 274 -15.88 21.87 10.01
CA ALA A 274 -14.42 21.75 9.94
C ALA A 274 -14.00 20.28 9.71
N PRO A 275 -13.04 20.02 8.80
CA PRO A 275 -12.43 18.71 8.64
C PRO A 275 -11.69 18.24 9.91
N LEU A 276 -11.78 16.94 10.22
CA LEU A 276 -11.17 16.41 11.45
C LEU A 276 -9.63 16.45 11.44
N ASP A 277 -8.98 16.37 10.28
CA ASP A 277 -7.53 16.51 10.18
C ASP A 277 -7.05 17.92 10.61
N GLN A 278 -7.82 18.96 10.26
CA GLN A 278 -7.57 20.33 10.69
C GLN A 278 -7.81 20.50 12.20
N VAL A 279 -8.86 19.86 12.73
CA VAL A 279 -9.19 19.88 14.16
C VAL A 279 -8.10 19.18 14.98
N LEU A 280 -7.62 18.03 14.52
CA LEU A 280 -6.50 17.32 15.13
C LEU A 280 -5.23 18.19 15.19
N ARG A 281 -4.89 18.87 14.09
CA ARG A 281 -3.76 19.82 14.07
C ARG A 281 -3.96 20.95 15.08
N THR A 282 -5.20 21.42 15.26
CA THR A 282 -5.53 22.46 16.24
C THR A 282 -5.31 21.98 17.67
N PHE A 283 -5.74 20.75 18.00
CA PHE A 283 -5.47 20.13 19.29
C PHE A 283 -3.97 20.00 19.55
N LEU A 284 -3.21 19.48 18.59
CA LEU A 284 -1.76 19.29 18.70
C LEU A 284 -1.00 20.62 18.88
N ALA A 285 -1.36 21.65 18.11
CA ALA A 285 -0.72 22.96 18.17
C ALA A 285 -0.99 23.67 19.51
N ARG A 286 -2.22 23.58 20.03
CA ARG A 286 -2.64 24.28 21.25
C ARG A 286 -2.42 23.47 22.53
N ARG A 287 -2.08 22.18 22.43
CA ARG A 287 -2.06 21.22 23.55
C ARG A 287 -3.38 21.24 24.34
N GLY A 288 -4.49 21.44 23.61
CA GLY A 288 -5.84 21.41 24.15
C GLY A 288 -6.46 20.02 24.04
N HIS A 289 -7.53 19.78 24.78
CA HIS A 289 -8.26 18.50 24.77
C HIS A 289 -9.77 18.64 24.54
N MET A 290 -10.28 19.88 24.48
CA MET A 290 -11.69 20.16 24.22
C MET A 290 -11.82 21.44 23.40
N LEU A 291 -12.73 21.43 22.43
CA LEU A 291 -13.16 22.61 21.68
C LEU A 291 -14.68 22.71 21.74
N ALA A 292 -15.19 23.93 21.83
CA ALA A 292 -16.60 24.21 21.60
C ALA A 292 -16.88 24.25 20.10
N VAL A 293 -18.00 23.68 19.69
CA VAL A 293 -18.44 23.62 18.30
C VAL A 293 -19.54 24.66 18.10
N ILE A 294 -19.39 25.47 17.06
CA ILE A 294 -20.40 26.42 16.60
C ILE A 294 -20.99 26.00 15.27
N ASP A 295 -22.27 26.32 15.08
CA ASP A 295 -22.95 26.18 13.79
C ASP A 295 -22.59 27.34 12.84
N GLU A 296 -23.13 27.29 11.62
CA GLU A 296 -22.96 28.32 10.60
C GLU A 296 -23.54 29.69 10.96
N PHE A 297 -24.40 29.77 11.99
CA PHE A 297 -25.01 31.00 12.49
C PHE A 297 -24.30 31.54 13.75
N GLY A 298 -23.26 30.86 14.22
CA GLY A 298 -22.49 31.20 15.42
C GLY A 298 -23.11 30.71 16.73
N GLY A 299 -24.17 29.90 16.66
CA GLY A 299 -24.81 29.27 17.82
C GLY A 299 -23.99 28.09 18.34
N PHE A 300 -24.09 27.82 19.64
CA PHE A 300 -23.46 26.65 20.25
C PHE A 300 -24.09 25.35 19.72
N ALA A 301 -23.30 24.53 19.05
CA ALA A 301 -23.75 23.27 18.45
C ALA A 301 -23.39 22.04 19.31
N GLY A 302 -22.32 22.10 20.08
CA GLY A 302 -21.82 20.98 20.88
C GLY A 302 -20.36 21.11 21.26
N ILE A 303 -19.74 20.02 21.71
CA ILE A 303 -18.30 19.97 22.02
C ILE A 303 -17.63 18.82 21.29
N VAL A 304 -16.33 18.94 21.05
CA VAL A 304 -15.49 17.87 20.51
C VAL A 304 -14.22 17.74 21.34
N THR A 305 -13.81 16.52 21.62
CA THR A 305 -12.58 16.22 22.38
C THR A 305 -11.48 15.65 21.47
N LEU A 306 -10.24 15.62 21.97
CA LEU A 306 -9.15 14.98 21.25
C LEU A 306 -9.37 13.47 21.12
N GLU A 307 -9.96 12.87 22.15
CA GLU A 307 -10.31 11.46 22.20
C GLU A 307 -11.32 11.10 21.09
N ASP A 308 -12.39 11.89 20.90
CA ASP A 308 -13.39 11.68 19.85
C ASP A 308 -12.80 11.76 18.42
N VAL A 309 -11.75 12.56 18.24
CA VAL A 309 -11.06 12.69 16.94
C VAL A 309 -10.16 11.49 16.64
N LEU A 310 -9.64 10.82 17.67
CA LEU A 310 -8.73 9.69 17.49
C LEU A 310 -9.45 8.33 17.40
N GLU A 311 -10.68 8.25 17.91
CA GLU A 311 -11.53 7.06 17.92
C GLU A 311 -12.19 6.74 16.57
#